data_AF-A0A1V6PIK0-F1
#
_entry.id   AF-A0A1V6PIK0-F1
#
_cell.length_a   1.000
_cell.length_b   1.000
_cell.length_c   1.000
_cell.angle_alpha   90.00
_cell.angle_beta   90.00
_cell.angle_gamma   90.00
#
_symmetry.space_group_name_H-M   'P 1'
#
loop_
_entity.id
_entity.type
_entity.pdbx_description
1 polymer ?
#
loop_
_entity_poly.entity_id
_entity_poly.type
_entity_poly.pdbx_seq_one_letter_code
_entity_poly.pdbx_strand_id
1 'polypeptide(L)'
;MSSLSRGQYTLRSQFTQITQFKTHIHTQRQLPKTANFSTSATSHAKQEPSTVPTPPANQINAPQSTLPAPLDLPIVLPSTAQPIDKVKRLVTIGRAYLTFYKTGLKNVYHNYRASLPLRKTLDLPAYIPISPPRSSQNANPKGINMGRGQFQLVRRSARDVRRMIPFTLILLICGEFTPLIVPLFGSAITPATCRVPGQVAKEREVASKRKNAAMRAHARAIEPSSLSPVSGRGCEGA
;
A
#
# COMPACT_ATOMS: atom_id res chain seq x y z
N MET A 1 -15.50 -20.73 65.90
CA MET A 1 -14.17 -20.28 65.47
C MET A 1 -14.05 -20.55 63.98
N SER A 2 -14.12 -19.49 63.19
CA SER A 2 -14.31 -19.50 61.75
C SER A 2 -12.94 -19.55 61.05
N SER A 3 -12.65 -20.59 60.27
CA SER A 3 -11.47 -20.60 59.39
C SER A 3 -11.90 -20.59 57.93
N LEU A 4 -11.68 -19.43 57.30
CA LEU A 4 -11.77 -19.25 55.86
C LEU A 4 -10.57 -19.95 55.18
N SER A 5 -10.83 -20.97 54.37
CA SER A 5 -9.84 -21.51 53.44
C SER A 5 -10.01 -20.84 52.08
N ARG A 6 -9.04 -19.99 51.71
CA ARG A 6 -8.95 -19.29 50.43
C ARG A 6 -8.78 -20.31 49.29
N GLY A 7 -9.77 -20.35 48.39
CA GLY A 7 -9.65 -21.01 47.10
C GLY A 7 -8.51 -20.42 46.28
N GLN A 8 -7.58 -21.30 45.88
CA GLN A 8 -6.52 -20.99 44.93
C GLN A 8 -7.11 -20.96 43.52
N TYR A 9 -7.16 -19.78 42.91
CA TYR A 9 -7.44 -19.65 41.47
C TYR A 9 -6.10 -19.59 40.73
N THR A 10 -5.69 -20.75 40.23
CA THR A 10 -4.59 -20.89 39.27
C THR A 10 -5.04 -20.37 37.91
N LEU A 11 -4.69 -19.13 37.56
CA LEU A 11 -4.85 -18.64 36.18
C LEU A 11 -3.77 -19.27 35.30
N ARG A 12 -4.17 -20.31 34.58
CA ARG A 12 -3.42 -20.96 33.49
C ARG A 12 -3.05 -19.93 32.41
N SER A 13 -1.76 -19.68 32.27
CA SER A 13 -1.15 -19.12 31.08
C SER A 13 -1.37 -20.07 29.88
N GLN A 14 -2.21 -19.66 28.94
CA GLN A 14 -2.40 -20.32 27.64
C GLN A 14 -2.06 -19.29 26.56
N PHE A 15 -0.77 -19.15 26.26
CA PHE A 15 -0.32 -18.33 25.14
C PHE A 15 0.92 -18.93 24.47
N THR A 16 0.79 -20.14 23.93
CA THR A 16 1.76 -20.64 22.94
C THR A 16 1.13 -21.70 22.06
N GLN A 17 0.60 -21.33 20.90
CA GLN A 17 0.57 -22.18 19.70
C GLN A 17 0.27 -21.32 18.48
N ILE A 18 1.30 -20.70 17.89
CA ILE A 18 1.26 -20.33 16.47
C ILE A 18 2.62 -20.67 15.87
N THR A 19 2.57 -21.43 14.77
CA THR A 19 3.54 -21.55 13.68
C THR A 19 4.25 -22.89 13.57
N GLN A 20 3.57 -23.86 12.95
CA GLN A 20 4.23 -24.83 12.06
C GLN A 20 3.45 -24.92 10.75
N PHE A 21 3.76 -24.02 9.81
CA PHE A 21 3.41 -24.21 8.41
C PHE A 21 4.59 -24.88 7.71
N LYS A 22 4.44 -26.18 7.46
CA LYS A 22 5.35 -27.01 6.68
C LYS A 22 5.15 -26.67 5.20
N THR A 23 6.00 -25.83 4.63
CA THR A 23 6.00 -25.53 3.20
C THR A 23 6.63 -26.68 2.42
N HIS A 24 5.81 -27.49 1.76
CA HIS A 24 6.29 -28.42 0.73
C HIS A 24 6.55 -27.60 -0.54
N ILE A 25 7.81 -27.29 -0.84
CA ILE A 25 8.20 -26.66 -2.11
C ILE A 25 8.39 -27.79 -3.13
N HIS A 26 7.44 -27.90 -4.06
CA HIS A 26 7.63 -28.66 -5.29
C HIS A 26 8.33 -27.74 -6.30
N THR A 27 9.64 -27.93 -6.43
CA THR A 27 10.49 -27.28 -7.44
C THR A 27 10.27 -27.97 -8.77
N GLN A 28 9.52 -27.35 -9.68
CA GLN A 28 9.67 -27.59 -11.11
C GLN A 28 10.32 -26.38 -11.77
N ARG A 29 11.54 -26.62 -12.22
CA ARG A 29 12.48 -25.70 -12.85
C ARG A 29 12.21 -25.74 -14.36
N GLN A 30 11.74 -24.65 -14.95
CA GLN A 30 11.91 -24.41 -16.39
C GLN A 30 12.64 -23.08 -16.57
N LEU A 31 13.85 -23.21 -17.10
CA LEU A 31 14.85 -22.18 -17.35
C LEU A 31 14.48 -21.46 -18.66
N PRO A 32 14.30 -20.13 -18.71
CA PRO A 32 14.30 -19.43 -19.97
C PRO A 32 15.73 -19.27 -20.48
N LYS A 33 15.94 -19.70 -21.73
CA LYS A 33 17.16 -19.57 -22.53
C LYS A 33 17.75 -18.16 -22.46
N THR A 34 19.06 -18.12 -22.31
CA THR A 34 19.95 -16.97 -22.52
C THR A 34 19.67 -16.29 -23.86
N ALA A 35 19.33 -15.00 -23.84
CA ALA A 35 19.45 -14.11 -24.98
C ALA A 35 20.70 -13.25 -24.73
N ASN A 36 21.70 -13.44 -25.58
CA ASN A 36 22.97 -12.74 -25.54
C ASN A 36 22.74 -11.25 -25.83
N PHE A 37 23.11 -10.36 -24.90
CA PHE A 37 23.26 -8.95 -25.21
C PHE A 37 24.59 -8.77 -25.95
N SER A 38 24.50 -8.69 -27.27
CA SER A 38 25.62 -8.25 -28.12
C SER A 38 25.57 -6.73 -28.22
N THR A 39 26.56 -6.07 -27.65
CA THR A 39 26.88 -4.67 -27.88
C THR A 39 27.39 -4.51 -29.31
N SER A 40 26.66 -3.77 -30.14
CA SER A 40 27.13 -3.34 -31.46
C SER A 40 26.62 -1.93 -31.75
N ALA A 41 27.51 -1.16 -32.36
CA ALA A 41 27.53 0.28 -32.40
C ALA A 41 26.38 0.95 -33.18
N THR A 42 26.18 2.22 -32.82
CA THR A 42 25.39 3.25 -33.50
C THR A 42 25.56 3.21 -35.01
N SER A 43 24.48 2.96 -35.73
CA SER A 43 24.31 3.39 -37.11
C SER A 43 22.91 3.98 -37.28
N HIS A 44 22.85 5.24 -37.72
CA HIS A 44 21.62 5.95 -38.02
C HIS A 44 20.98 5.34 -39.27
N ALA A 45 19.79 4.74 -39.10
CA ALA A 45 18.88 4.45 -40.20
C ALA A 45 17.47 4.91 -39.81
N LYS A 46 16.93 5.83 -40.61
CA LYS A 46 15.62 6.46 -40.53
C LYS A 46 14.53 5.40 -40.74
N GLN A 47 13.75 5.06 -39.70
CA GLN A 47 12.58 4.19 -39.81
C GLN A 47 11.30 4.95 -39.45
N GLU A 48 10.32 4.83 -40.34
CA GLU A 48 8.94 5.31 -40.24
C GLU A 48 8.20 4.77 -38.99
N PRO A 49 7.15 5.46 -38.51
CA PRO A 49 6.52 5.15 -37.24
C PRO A 49 5.60 3.92 -37.35
N SER A 50 6.08 2.78 -36.87
CA SER A 50 5.22 1.66 -36.49
C SER A 50 4.29 2.10 -35.36
N THR A 51 3.02 2.31 -35.68
CA THR A 51 1.97 2.67 -34.71
C THR A 51 1.66 1.45 -33.84
N VAL A 52 2.39 1.30 -32.74
CA VAL A 52 1.98 0.42 -31.64
C VAL A 52 0.78 1.09 -30.97
N PRO A 53 -0.41 0.46 -30.89
CA PRO A 53 -1.55 1.05 -30.21
C PRO A 53 -1.18 1.24 -28.74
N THR A 54 -1.02 2.49 -28.33
CA THR A 54 -0.74 2.85 -26.94
C THR A 54 -1.98 2.49 -26.12
N PRO A 55 -1.88 1.57 -25.14
CA PRO A 55 -3.03 1.21 -24.34
C PRO A 55 -3.52 2.44 -23.57
N PRO A 56 -4.84 2.64 -23.42
CA PRO A 56 -5.39 3.80 -22.73
C PRO A 56 -4.85 3.89 -21.30
N ALA A 57 -4.59 5.09 -20.81
CA ALA A 57 -3.94 5.34 -19.51
C ALA A 57 -4.59 4.58 -18.33
N ASN A 58 -5.91 4.40 -18.38
CA ASN A 58 -6.71 3.69 -17.39
C ASN A 58 -6.44 2.17 -17.34
N GLN A 59 -5.79 1.60 -18.35
CA GLN A 59 -5.40 0.19 -18.41
C GLN A 59 -4.07 -0.05 -17.70
N ILE A 60 -3.16 0.94 -17.72
CA ILE A 60 -1.80 0.82 -17.16
C ILE A 60 -1.78 1.20 -15.67
N ASN A 61 -2.32 2.36 -15.33
CA ASN A 61 -2.29 2.93 -13.98
C ASN A 61 -3.70 3.29 -13.51
N ALA A 62 -3.90 3.24 -12.18
CA ALA A 62 -5.13 3.72 -11.57
C ALA A 62 -5.30 5.24 -11.79
N PRO A 63 -6.54 5.75 -11.80
CA PRO A 63 -6.79 7.17 -12.06
C PRO A 63 -6.17 8.07 -10.98
N GLN A 64 -5.81 9.30 -11.37
CA GLN A 64 -5.17 10.29 -10.50
C GLN A 64 -6.04 10.66 -9.29
N SER A 65 -7.37 10.55 -9.41
CA SER A 65 -8.31 10.71 -8.30
C SER A 65 -8.12 9.69 -7.17
N THR A 66 -7.35 8.61 -7.37
CA THR A 66 -6.96 7.67 -6.31
C THR A 66 -5.76 8.14 -5.49
N LEU A 67 -5.16 9.27 -5.86
CA LEU A 67 -4.08 9.92 -5.12
C LEU A 67 -4.64 11.02 -4.21
N PRO A 68 -3.90 11.40 -3.15
CA PRO A 68 -4.26 12.54 -2.33
C PRO A 68 -4.26 13.84 -3.15
N ALA A 69 -5.23 14.71 -2.88
CA ALA A 69 -5.29 16.04 -3.47
C ALA A 69 -4.06 16.89 -3.05
N PRO A 70 -3.64 17.88 -3.84
CA PRO A 70 -2.65 18.85 -3.36
C PRO A 70 -3.23 19.62 -2.16
N LEU A 71 -2.39 19.80 -1.13
CA LEU A 71 -2.73 20.57 0.06
C LEU A 71 -1.93 21.87 0.05
N ASP A 72 -2.60 22.97 -0.29
CA ASP A 72 -1.99 24.30 -0.34
C ASP A 72 -2.13 24.96 1.03
N LEU A 73 -1.01 25.07 1.75
CA LEU A 73 -0.95 25.71 3.06
C LEU A 73 -0.49 27.17 2.91
N PRO A 74 -1.08 28.11 3.66
CA PRO A 74 -0.62 29.49 3.65
C PRO A 74 0.81 29.60 4.19
N ILE A 75 1.55 30.58 3.63
CA ILE A 75 2.93 30.90 3.99
C ILE A 75 3.09 31.03 5.52
N VAL A 76 4.25 30.57 6.01
CA VAL A 76 4.62 30.65 7.41
C VAL A 76 4.87 32.11 7.76
N LEU A 77 4.13 32.66 8.72
CA LEU A 77 4.37 34.02 9.21
C LEU A 77 5.65 34.08 10.05
N PRO A 78 6.40 35.20 10.03
CA PRO A 78 7.59 35.39 10.86
C PRO A 78 7.22 35.41 12.36
N SER A 79 8.19 35.07 13.22
CA SER A 79 7.99 35.00 14.69
C SER A 79 7.46 36.31 15.29
N THR A 80 7.87 37.44 14.69
CA THR A 80 7.50 38.82 15.04
C THR A 80 6.08 39.22 14.65
N ALA A 81 5.32 38.36 13.97
CA ALA A 81 3.96 38.67 13.53
C ALA A 81 3.00 38.87 14.71
N GLN A 82 2.03 39.76 14.50
CA GLN A 82 1.01 40.10 15.49
C GLN A 82 0.14 38.88 15.85
N PRO A 83 -0.34 38.77 17.10
CA PRO A 83 -1.14 37.63 17.54
C PRO A 83 -2.43 37.46 16.74
N ILE A 84 -3.04 38.56 16.31
CA ILE A 84 -4.25 38.57 15.47
C ILE A 84 -3.99 37.89 14.12
N ASP A 85 -2.83 38.15 13.50
CA ASP A 85 -2.47 37.55 12.22
C ASP A 85 -2.15 36.06 12.35
N LYS A 86 -1.62 35.64 13.51
CA LYS A 86 -1.44 34.22 13.85
C LYS A 86 -2.79 33.50 13.93
N VAL A 87 -3.80 34.09 14.57
CA VAL A 87 -5.16 33.52 14.63
C VAL A 87 -5.81 33.46 13.26
N LYS A 88 -5.73 34.54 12.45
CA LYS A 88 -6.22 34.54 11.06
C LYS A 88 -5.57 33.42 10.24
N ARG A 89 -4.26 33.22 10.40
CA ARG A 89 -3.53 32.14 9.73
C ARG A 89 -4.07 30.77 10.14
N LEU A 90 -4.35 30.54 11.43
CA LEU A 90 -4.91 29.28 11.92
C LEU A 90 -6.29 28.99 11.29
N VAL A 91 -7.15 30.01 11.17
CA VAL A 91 -8.44 29.87 10.49
C VAL A 91 -8.27 29.56 9.00
N THR A 92 -7.34 30.24 8.31
CA THR A 92 -7.03 29.96 6.91
C THR A 92 -6.50 28.54 6.73
N ILE A 93 -5.65 28.06 7.63
CA ILE A 93 -5.18 26.67 7.65
C ILE A 93 -6.35 25.71 7.84
N GLY A 94 -7.22 25.95 8.83
CA GLY A 94 -8.40 25.12 9.08
C GLY A 94 -9.29 25.01 7.84
N ARG A 95 -9.57 26.14 7.18
CA ARG A 95 -10.32 26.18 5.92
C ARG A 95 -9.63 25.41 4.79
N ALA A 96 -8.32 25.54 4.64
CA ALA A 96 -7.55 24.78 3.65
C ALA A 96 -7.60 23.26 3.88
N TYR A 97 -7.55 22.81 5.14
CA TYR A 97 -7.72 21.40 5.47
C TYR A 97 -9.15 20.92 5.24
N LEU A 98 -10.16 21.74 5.54
CA LEU A 98 -11.56 21.40 5.29
C LEU A 98 -11.83 21.21 3.79
N THR A 99 -11.36 22.13 2.94
CA THR A 99 -11.50 22.01 1.48
C THR A 99 -10.73 20.80 0.96
N PHE A 100 -9.52 20.56 1.44
CA PHE A 100 -8.74 19.35 1.13
C PHE A 100 -9.51 18.08 1.49
N TYR A 101 -10.04 17.94 2.71
CA TYR A 101 -10.81 16.77 3.09
C TYR A 101 -12.09 16.62 2.27
N LYS A 102 -12.83 17.70 2.01
CA LYS A 102 -14.02 17.68 1.15
C LYS A 102 -13.69 17.14 -0.25
N THR A 103 -12.60 17.61 -0.86
CA THR A 103 -12.15 17.11 -2.18
C THR A 103 -11.73 15.64 -2.10
N GLY A 104 -11.00 15.25 -1.05
CA GLY A 104 -10.59 13.87 -0.82
C GLY A 104 -11.78 12.92 -0.68
N LEU A 105 -12.83 13.30 0.06
CA LEU A 105 -14.07 12.53 0.19
C LEU A 105 -14.78 12.39 -1.16
N LYS A 106 -14.91 13.48 -1.91
CA LYS A 106 -15.52 13.48 -3.25
C LYS A 106 -14.78 12.52 -4.19
N ASN A 107 -13.45 12.49 -4.10
CA ASN A 107 -12.63 11.57 -4.88
C ASN A 107 -12.84 10.11 -4.47
N VAL A 108 -12.99 9.80 -3.17
CA VAL A 108 -13.34 8.42 -2.75
C VAL A 108 -14.68 8.00 -3.35
N TYR A 109 -15.70 8.85 -3.24
CA TYR A 109 -17.02 8.56 -3.78
C TYR A 109 -16.97 8.32 -5.30
N HIS A 110 -16.27 9.19 -6.04
CA HIS A 110 -16.10 9.05 -7.48
C HIS A 110 -15.37 7.75 -7.85
N ASN A 111 -14.27 7.43 -7.16
CA ASN A 111 -13.52 6.19 -7.35
C ASN A 111 -14.35 4.95 -7.04
N TYR A 112 -15.17 5.00 -5.98
CA TYR A 112 -16.09 3.92 -5.63
C TYR A 112 -17.13 3.72 -6.73
N ARG A 113 -17.76 4.80 -7.21
CA ARG A 113 -18.75 4.75 -8.28
C ARG A 113 -18.17 4.18 -9.57
N ALA A 114 -16.97 4.61 -9.96
CA ALA A 114 -16.24 4.08 -11.11
C ALA A 114 -15.85 2.60 -10.94
N SER A 115 -15.66 2.12 -9.70
CA SER A 115 -15.32 0.72 -9.44
C SER A 115 -16.52 -0.24 -9.51
N LEU A 116 -17.75 0.25 -9.41
CA LEU A 116 -18.95 -0.61 -9.35
C LEU A 116 -19.19 -1.47 -10.59
N PRO A 117 -19.08 -0.98 -11.85
CA PRO A 117 -19.21 -1.86 -13.02
C PRO A 117 -18.15 -2.98 -12.99
N LEU A 118 -16.91 -2.66 -12.59
CA LEU A 118 -15.82 -3.62 -12.49
C LEU A 118 -16.05 -4.66 -11.38
N ARG A 119 -16.70 -4.26 -10.27
CA ARG A 119 -17.09 -5.18 -9.19
C ARG A 119 -18.15 -6.16 -9.64
N LYS A 120 -19.16 -5.70 -10.39
CA LYS A 120 -20.22 -6.55 -10.95
C LYS A 120 -19.64 -7.62 -11.87
N THR A 121 -18.69 -7.25 -12.72
CA THR A 121 -18.01 -8.21 -13.61
C THR A 121 -17.18 -9.23 -12.84
N LEU A 122 -16.59 -8.84 -11.70
CA LEU A 122 -15.79 -9.72 -10.84
C LEU A 122 -16.61 -10.48 -9.78
N ASP A 123 -17.94 -10.33 -9.80
CA ASP A 123 -18.86 -10.92 -8.81
C ASP A 123 -18.49 -10.56 -7.35
N LEU A 124 -18.08 -9.31 -7.15
CA LEU A 124 -17.70 -8.77 -5.84
C LEU A 124 -18.88 -8.04 -5.20
N PRO A 125 -19.04 -8.11 -3.86
CA PRO A 125 -20.09 -7.37 -3.17
C PRO A 125 -19.92 -5.87 -3.36
N ALA A 126 -21.02 -5.20 -3.69
CA ALA A 126 -21.09 -3.74 -3.76
C ALA A 126 -21.17 -3.13 -2.35
N TYR A 127 -21.98 -3.73 -1.47
CA TYR A 127 -22.12 -3.32 -0.08
C TYR A 127 -20.90 -3.76 0.74
N ILE A 128 -20.32 -2.83 1.52
CA ILE A 128 -19.06 -3.01 2.28
C ILE A 128 -17.97 -3.62 1.40
N PRO A 129 -17.39 -2.83 0.48
CA PRO A 129 -16.58 -3.35 -0.59
C PRO A 129 -15.34 -4.09 -0.07
N ILE A 130 -15.27 -5.37 -0.40
CA ILE A 130 -14.11 -6.22 -0.10
C ILE A 130 -13.07 -6.05 -1.22
N SER A 131 -11.80 -6.13 -0.86
CA SER A 131 -10.71 -6.12 -1.85
C SER A 131 -10.63 -7.50 -2.49
N PRO A 132 -10.50 -7.61 -3.83
CA PRO A 132 -10.32 -8.91 -4.48
C PRO A 132 -9.09 -9.65 -3.93
N PRO A 133 -9.14 -10.98 -3.86
CA PRO A 133 -8.07 -11.81 -3.34
C PRO A 133 -6.77 -11.59 -4.12
N ARG A 134 -5.63 -11.75 -3.44
CA ARG A 134 -4.29 -11.59 -4.04
C ARG A 134 -3.86 -12.79 -4.91
N SER A 135 -4.47 -13.96 -4.71
CA SER A 135 -4.14 -15.19 -5.44
C SER A 135 -4.74 -15.15 -6.85
N SER A 136 -3.91 -15.40 -7.85
CA SER A 136 -4.25 -15.36 -9.28
C SER A 136 -5.36 -16.34 -9.68
N GLN A 137 -5.56 -17.41 -8.92
CA GLN A 137 -6.53 -18.46 -9.25
C GLN A 137 -7.99 -18.03 -9.04
N ASN A 138 -8.28 -17.12 -8.11
CA ASN A 138 -9.65 -16.68 -7.78
C ASN A 138 -9.87 -15.17 -7.98
N ALA A 139 -8.88 -14.42 -8.48
CA ALA A 139 -9.03 -12.99 -8.73
C ALA A 139 -9.91 -12.68 -9.95
N ASN A 140 -10.18 -13.69 -10.78
CA ASN A 140 -10.92 -13.54 -12.01
C ASN A 140 -11.73 -14.82 -12.32
N PRO A 141 -12.84 -15.06 -11.59
CA PRO A 141 -13.65 -16.28 -11.75
C PRO A 141 -14.23 -16.44 -13.17
N LYS A 142 -14.17 -15.39 -14.00
CA LYS A 142 -14.76 -15.34 -15.35
C LYS A 142 -13.74 -15.14 -16.48
N GLY A 143 -12.43 -15.18 -16.20
CA GLY A 143 -11.39 -14.99 -17.24
C GLY A 143 -11.40 -13.61 -17.92
N ILE A 144 -12.00 -12.59 -17.28
CA ILE A 144 -12.15 -11.23 -17.84
C ILE A 144 -10.79 -10.53 -17.89
N ASN A 145 -10.32 -10.18 -19.09
CA ASN A 145 -9.06 -9.45 -19.29
C ASN A 145 -9.16 -8.00 -18.77
N MET A 146 -9.04 -7.81 -17.46
CA MET A 146 -8.99 -6.49 -16.84
C MET A 146 -7.57 -5.92 -16.85
N GLY A 147 -7.44 -4.67 -17.28
CA GLY A 147 -6.19 -3.94 -17.16
C GLY A 147 -5.74 -3.76 -15.70
N ARG A 148 -4.43 -3.62 -15.51
CA ARG A 148 -3.80 -3.35 -14.20
C ARG A 148 -4.41 -2.14 -13.50
N GLY A 149 -4.67 -1.06 -14.23
CA GLY A 149 -5.26 0.17 -13.68
C GLY A 149 -6.66 -0.04 -13.11
N GLN A 150 -7.49 -0.83 -13.81
CA GLN A 150 -8.84 -1.16 -13.38
C GLN A 150 -8.86 -2.05 -12.13
N PHE A 151 -8.01 -3.07 -12.09
CA PHE A 151 -7.85 -3.91 -10.90
C PHE A 151 -7.37 -3.11 -9.68
N GLN A 152 -6.46 -2.16 -9.90
CA GLN A 152 -6.00 -1.26 -8.84
C GLN A 152 -7.12 -0.33 -8.35
N LEU A 153 -7.96 0.20 -9.23
CA LEU A 153 -9.10 1.04 -8.87
C LEU A 153 -10.06 0.29 -7.94
N VAL A 154 -10.43 -0.95 -8.27
CA VAL A 154 -11.30 -1.80 -7.43
C VAL A 154 -10.68 -2.05 -6.06
N ARG A 155 -9.38 -2.34 -6.00
CA ARG A 155 -8.68 -2.58 -4.74
C ARG A 155 -8.54 -1.33 -3.87
N ARG A 156 -8.19 -0.20 -4.47
CA ARG A 156 -8.02 1.09 -3.76
C ARG A 156 -9.37 1.59 -3.24
N SER A 157 -10.39 1.62 -4.10
CA SER A 157 -11.75 2.03 -3.71
C SER A 157 -12.32 1.19 -2.56
N ALA A 158 -12.13 -0.15 -2.57
CA ALA A 158 -12.57 -1.02 -1.47
C ALA A 158 -11.94 -0.66 -0.13
N ARG A 159 -10.68 -0.26 -0.17
CA ARG A 159 -9.91 0.09 1.03
C ARG A 159 -10.29 1.48 1.54
N ASP A 160 -10.48 2.43 0.63
CA ASP A 160 -10.81 3.80 0.99
C ASP A 160 -12.24 3.91 1.54
N VAL A 161 -13.22 3.21 0.96
CA VAL A 161 -14.62 3.20 1.46
C VAL A 161 -14.71 2.64 2.87
N ARG A 162 -13.97 1.57 3.19
CA ARG A 162 -13.96 1.01 4.56
C ARG A 162 -13.38 1.98 5.59
N ARG A 163 -12.43 2.82 5.17
CA ARG A 163 -11.82 3.84 6.02
C ARG A 163 -12.61 5.14 6.08
N MET A 164 -13.53 5.35 5.13
CA MET A 164 -14.42 6.50 5.18
C MET A 164 -15.29 6.49 6.41
N ILE A 165 -15.82 5.34 6.83
CA ILE A 165 -16.75 5.25 7.97
C ILE A 165 -16.15 5.89 9.25
N PRO A 166 -14.99 5.43 9.77
CA PRO A 166 -14.41 6.06 10.97
C PRO A 166 -13.91 7.49 10.69
N PHE A 167 -13.43 7.77 9.48
CA PHE A 167 -12.92 9.10 9.13
C PHE A 167 -14.02 10.18 9.09
N THR A 168 -15.19 9.87 8.52
CA THR A 168 -16.32 10.79 8.46
C THR A 168 -16.93 11.05 9.83
N LEU A 169 -16.94 10.05 10.71
CA LEU A 169 -17.38 10.24 12.09
C LEU A 169 -16.48 11.23 12.83
N ILE A 170 -15.16 11.11 12.65
CA ILE A 170 -14.19 12.07 13.23
C ILE A 170 -14.38 13.46 12.64
N LEU A 171 -14.57 13.59 11.32
CA LEU A 171 -14.84 14.88 10.68
C LEU A 171 -16.13 15.51 11.20
N LEU A 172 -17.18 14.72 11.45
CA LEU A 172 -18.46 15.21 11.95
C LEU A 172 -18.38 15.68 13.40
N ILE A 173 -17.68 14.93 14.26
CA ILE A 173 -17.54 15.26 15.68
C ILE A 173 -16.55 16.43 15.89
N CYS A 174 -15.43 16.41 15.16
CA CYS A 174 -14.33 17.35 15.38
C CYS A 174 -14.38 18.58 14.47
N GLY A 175 -15.16 18.57 13.39
CA GLY A 175 -15.39 19.71 12.50
C GLY A 175 -14.11 20.41 12.05
N GLU A 176 -13.87 21.61 12.57
CA GLU A 176 -12.71 22.45 12.23
C GLU A 176 -11.43 22.08 13.01
N PHE A 177 -11.51 21.29 14.09
CA PHE A 177 -10.36 20.79 14.85
C PHE A 177 -9.75 19.51 14.27
N THR A 178 -10.36 18.94 13.23
CA THR A 178 -9.86 17.75 12.53
C THR A 178 -8.38 17.82 12.06
N PRO A 179 -7.82 18.96 11.58
CA PRO A 179 -6.38 19.05 11.29
C PRO A 179 -5.45 18.78 12.48
N LEU A 180 -5.90 18.92 13.73
CA LEU A 180 -5.11 18.57 14.92
C LEU A 180 -5.19 17.06 15.22
N ILE A 181 -6.34 16.44 14.94
CA ILE A 181 -6.66 15.08 15.34
C ILE A 181 -6.20 14.04 14.30
N VAL A 182 -6.36 14.34 13.01
CA VAL A 182 -6.01 13.43 11.92
C VAL A 182 -4.53 13.03 11.88
N PRO A 183 -3.56 13.91 12.15
CA PRO A 183 -2.15 13.52 12.24
C PRO A 183 -1.89 12.48 13.34
N LEU A 184 -2.65 12.50 14.44
CA LEU A 184 -2.48 11.59 15.57
C LEU A 184 -2.86 10.15 15.21
N PHE A 185 -3.99 9.97 14.51
CA PHE A 185 -4.45 8.66 14.06
C PHE A 185 -3.73 8.13 12.81
N GLY A 186 -3.03 9.02 12.10
CA GLY A 186 -2.19 8.67 10.97
C GLY A 186 -2.95 8.07 9.79
N SER A 187 -2.29 7.14 9.08
CA SER A 187 -2.79 6.56 7.83
C SER A 187 -3.67 5.31 8.00
N ALA A 188 -3.94 4.92 9.25
CA ALA A 188 -4.80 3.80 9.59
C ALA A 188 -6.28 4.12 9.33
N ILE A 189 -6.69 5.34 9.67
CA ILE A 189 -8.09 5.80 9.63
C ILE A 189 -8.38 6.61 8.35
N THR A 190 -7.38 7.32 7.80
CA THR A 190 -7.59 8.17 6.62
C THR A 190 -7.61 7.36 5.31
N PRO A 191 -8.59 7.59 4.41
CA PRO A 191 -8.54 7.07 3.05
C PRO A 191 -7.37 7.70 2.29
N ALA A 192 -6.86 7.01 1.27
CA ALA A 192 -5.65 7.42 0.55
C ALA A 192 -5.76 8.83 -0.07
N THR A 193 -6.97 9.23 -0.47
CA THR A 193 -7.28 10.55 -1.05
C THR A 193 -7.22 11.70 -0.05
N CYS A 194 -7.28 11.41 1.25
CA CYS A 194 -7.31 12.39 2.34
C CYS A 194 -6.01 12.40 3.16
N ARG A 195 -4.93 11.82 2.63
CA ARG A 195 -3.64 11.74 3.32
C ARG A 195 -2.84 13.02 3.13
N VAL A 196 -2.40 13.59 4.24
CA VAL A 196 -1.57 14.80 4.26
C VAL A 196 -0.19 14.50 3.66
N PRO A 197 0.47 15.43 2.96
CA PRO A 197 1.77 15.20 2.32
C PRO A 197 2.83 14.55 3.24
N GLY A 198 2.91 14.97 4.51
CA GLY A 198 3.81 14.36 5.49
C GLY A 198 3.52 12.87 5.76
N GLN A 199 2.24 12.47 5.77
CA GLN A 199 1.83 11.08 5.91
C GLN A 199 2.25 10.25 4.68
N VAL A 200 2.09 10.83 3.48
CA VAL A 200 2.49 10.19 2.21
C VAL A 200 4.00 9.98 2.16
N ALA A 201 4.79 10.99 2.55
CA ALA A 201 6.24 10.90 2.60
C ALA A 201 6.71 9.79 3.55
N LYS A 202 6.15 9.75 4.77
CA LYS A 202 6.46 8.71 5.77
C LYS A 202 6.10 7.31 5.26
N GLU A 203 4.96 7.13 4.62
CA GLU A 203 4.58 5.83 4.04
C GLU A 203 5.51 5.39 2.91
N ARG A 204 5.94 6.33 2.06
CA ARG A 204 6.90 6.05 0.98
C ARG A 204 8.25 5.60 1.54
N GLU A 205 8.71 6.23 2.61
CA GLU A 205 9.94 5.83 3.32
C GLU A 205 9.83 4.42 3.92
N VAL A 206 8.71 4.10 4.59
CA VAL A 206 8.50 2.75 5.12
C VAL A 206 8.43 1.71 4.00
N ALA A 207 7.79 2.04 2.87
CA ALA A 207 7.72 1.15 1.72
C ALA A 207 9.10 0.92 1.08
N SER A 208 9.94 1.96 0.96
CA SER A 208 11.30 1.81 0.43
C SER A 208 12.17 0.94 1.34
N LYS A 209 12.10 1.13 2.66
CA LYS A 209 12.80 0.29 3.64
C LYS A 209 12.39 -1.18 3.52
N ARG A 210 11.09 -1.47 3.39
CA ARG A 210 10.58 -2.84 3.19
C ARG A 210 11.08 -3.46 1.88
N LYS A 211 11.05 -2.70 0.79
CA LYS A 211 11.58 -3.14 -0.51
C LYS A 211 13.07 -3.48 -0.38
N ASN A 212 13.86 -2.60 0.22
CA ASN A 212 15.29 -2.80 0.39
C ASN A 212 15.60 -4.01 1.28
N ALA A 213 14.82 -4.21 2.36
CA ALA A 213 14.96 -5.39 3.22
C ALA A 213 14.65 -6.69 2.46
N ALA A 214 13.59 -6.72 1.66
CA ALA A 214 13.25 -7.88 0.83
C ALA A 214 14.33 -8.18 -0.23
N MET A 215 14.86 -7.15 -0.89
CA MET A 215 15.97 -7.30 -1.84
C MET A 215 17.23 -7.88 -1.17
N ARG A 216 17.56 -7.40 0.04
CA ARG A 216 18.70 -7.93 0.82
C ARG A 216 18.47 -9.37 1.25
N ALA A 217 17.28 -9.71 1.70
CA ALA A 217 16.94 -11.08 2.09
C ALA A 217 17.03 -12.03 0.88
N HIS A 218 16.55 -11.60 -0.29
CA HIS A 218 16.67 -12.37 -1.53
C HIS A 218 18.11 -12.52 -1.98
N ALA A 219 18.92 -11.46 -1.93
CA ALA A 219 20.35 -11.53 -2.24
C ALA A 219 21.09 -12.52 -1.33
N ARG A 220 20.81 -12.51 -0.02
CA ARG A 220 21.36 -13.48 0.94
C ARG A 220 20.91 -14.92 0.69
N ALA A 221 19.70 -15.12 0.17
CA ALA A 221 19.18 -16.44 -0.16
C ALA A 221 19.72 -16.96 -1.52
N ILE A 222 20.12 -16.05 -2.41
CA ILE A 222 20.73 -16.41 -3.70
C ILE A 222 22.18 -16.84 -3.53
N GLU A 223 22.94 -16.27 -2.58
CA GLU A 223 24.32 -16.69 -2.26
C GLU A 223 24.34 -18.15 -1.76
N PRO A 224 24.73 -19.14 -2.59
CA PRO A 224 24.78 -20.53 -2.19
C PRO A 224 26.25 -20.93 -2.01
N SER A 225 26.62 -21.33 -0.78
CA SER A 225 27.53 -22.47 -0.59
C SER A 225 28.82 -22.50 -1.42
N SER A 226 29.60 -21.40 -1.48
CA SER A 226 30.93 -21.37 -2.13
C SER A 226 32.11 -21.32 -1.15
N LEU A 227 31.86 -21.54 0.14
CA LEU A 227 32.89 -21.67 1.17
C LEU A 227 32.68 -22.93 2.01
N SER A 228 32.67 -24.10 1.37
CA SER A 228 33.11 -25.32 2.07
C SER A 228 34.64 -25.36 1.95
N PRO A 229 35.41 -25.31 3.05
CA PRO A 229 36.84 -25.55 2.97
C PRO A 229 37.03 -26.97 2.46
N VAL A 230 37.73 -27.12 1.34
CA VAL A 230 38.28 -28.40 0.87
C VAL A 230 39.15 -28.93 2.00
N SER A 231 38.59 -29.86 2.79
CA SER A 231 39.37 -30.71 3.68
C SER A 231 40.11 -31.69 2.77
N GLY A 232 41.39 -31.39 2.52
CA GLY A 232 42.29 -32.25 1.76
C GLY A 232 42.42 -33.60 2.47
N ARG A 233 41.73 -34.62 1.94
CA ARG A 233 42.03 -36.02 2.19
C ARG A 233 42.99 -36.47 1.09
N GLY A 234 44.29 -36.44 1.39
CA GLY A 234 45.32 -37.14 0.61
C GLY A 234 45.28 -38.62 0.93
N CYS A 235 45.29 -39.43 -0.12
CA CYS A 235 45.07 -40.88 -0.15
C CYS A 235 46.31 -41.71 0.22
N GLU A 236 46.02 -43.00 0.51
CA GLU A 236 46.78 -44.24 0.18
C GLU A 236 48.24 -44.36 0.70
N GLY A 237 48.66 -45.45 1.34
CA GLY A 237 48.32 -46.85 1.08
C GLY A 237 49.45 -47.51 0.30
N ALA A 238 50.53 -47.90 1.00
CA ALA A 238 51.42 -49.03 0.72
C ALA A 238 52.43 -49.14 1.88
#